data_AF-A0A9D0XNL6-F1
#
_entry.id   AF-A0A9D0XNL6-F1
#
_cell.length_a   1.000
_cell.length_b   1.000
_cell.length_c   1.000
_cell.angle_alpha   90.00
_cell.angle_beta   90.00
_cell.angle_gamma   90.00
#
_symmetry.space_group_name_H-M   'P 1'
#
loop_
_entity.id
_entity.type
_entity.pdbx_description
1 polymer ?
#
loop_
_entity_poly.entity_id
_entity_poly.type
_entity_poly.pdbx_seq_one_letter_code
_entity_poly.pdbx_strand_id
1 'polypeptide(L)' 'MKHIPFYRIAKLLFDEPAVVKGMAEVLRAVLQARSARWTEIAAKMRGSEAAAYAILTTSPPCGIYIAAG' A
#
# COMPACT_ATOMS: atom_id res chain seq x y z
N MET A 1 3.13 21.74 0.97
CA MET A 1 2.70 20.33 1.17
C MET A 1 1.24 20.30 1.61
N LYS A 2 0.29 20.17 0.67
CA LYS A 2 -1.13 19.99 1.00
C LYS A 2 -1.29 18.58 1.59
N HIS A 3 -1.70 18.48 2.85
CA HIS A 3 -1.87 17.21 3.56
C HIS A 3 -2.71 16.24 2.73
N ILE A 4 -2.11 15.16 2.24
CA ILE A 4 -2.82 14.05 1.63
C ILE A 4 -3.56 13.34 2.77
N PRO A 5 -4.90 13.39 2.85
CA PRO A 5 -5.65 12.79 3.97
C PRO A 5 -5.32 11.30 4.12
N PHE A 6 -5.06 10.61 3.01
CA PHE A 6 -4.69 9.19 2.99
C PHE A 6 -3.38 8.87 3.72
N TYR A 7 -2.42 9.79 3.76
CA TYR A 7 -1.18 9.57 4.50
C TYR A 7 -1.42 9.58 6.02
N ARG A 8 -2.31 10.44 6.50
CA ARG A 8 -2.70 10.46 7.92
C ARG A 8 -3.47 9.19 8.29
N ILE A 9 -4.38 8.74 7.43
CA ILE A 9 -5.12 7.49 7.64
C ILE A 9 -4.14 6.30 7.66
N ALA A 10 -3.23 6.21 6.68
CA ALA A 10 -2.22 5.16 6.65
C ALA A 10 -1.33 5.18 7.89
N LYS A 11 -0.94 6.36 8.40
CA LYS A 11 -0.20 6.51 9.66
C LYS A 11 -0.94 6.02 10.91
N LEU A 12 -2.27 5.99 10.89
CA LEU A 12 -3.06 5.44 11.99
C LEU A 12 -3.16 3.91 11.93
N LEU A 13 -2.92 3.32 10.77
CA LEU A 13 -3.05 1.89 10.53
C LEU A 13 -1.71 1.16 10.52
N PHE A 14 -0.62 1.87 10.22
CA PHE A 14 0.71 1.30 10.05
C PHE A 14 1.76 2.17 10.75
N ASP A 15 2.62 1.54 11.54
CA ASP A 15 3.69 2.21 12.27
C ASP A 15 4.93 2.47 11.40
N GLU A 16 5.16 1.63 10.39
CA GLU A 16 6.37 1.67 9.61
C GLU A 16 6.32 2.74 8.50
N PRO A 17 7.25 3.72 8.50
CA PRO A 17 7.22 4.81 7.54
C PRO A 17 7.30 4.36 6.06
N ALA A 18 8.02 3.27 5.79
CA ALA A 18 8.15 2.68 4.45
C ALA A 18 6.80 2.15 3.94
N VAL A 19 6.02 1.52 4.82
CA VAL A 19 4.69 0.96 4.51
C VAL A 19 3.64 2.06 4.38
N VAL A 20 3.66 3.06 5.25
CA VAL A 20 2.67 4.15 5.28
C VAL A 20 2.52 4.85 3.93
N LYS A 21 3.63 5.14 3.24
CA LYS A 21 3.58 5.85 1.96
C LYS A 21 2.93 5.00 0.86
N GLY A 22 3.31 3.73 0.80
CA GLY A 22 2.74 2.77 -0.14
C GLY A 22 1.25 2.53 0.11
N MET A 23 0.87 2.29 1.37
CA MET A 23 -0.52 2.04 1.74
C MET A 23 -1.42 3.26 1.57
N ALA A 24 -0.90 4.47 1.74
CA ALA A 24 -1.66 5.69 1.42
C ALA A 24 -2.02 5.78 -0.07
N GLU A 25 -1.14 5.31 -0.97
CA GLU A 25 -1.41 5.25 -2.40
C GLU A 25 -2.44 4.16 -2.73
N VAL A 26 -2.32 2.97 -2.13
CA VAL A 26 -3.29 1.88 -2.29
C VAL A 26 -4.69 2.31 -1.82
N LEU A 27 -4.81 2.90 -0.63
CA LEU A 27 -6.09 3.39 -0.09
C LEU A 27 -6.75 4.42 -1.01
N ARG A 28 -5.95 5.33 -1.58
CA ARG A 28 -6.46 6.29 -2.56
C ARG A 28 -6.96 5.59 -3.82
N ALA A 29 -6.21 4.60 -4.33
CA ALA A 29 -6.56 3.88 -5.54
C ALA A 29 -7.85 3.05 -5.37
N VAL A 30 -8.04 2.40 -4.22
CA VAL A 30 -9.28 1.67 -3.87
C VAL A 30 -10.51 2.57 -3.97
N LEU A 31 -10.43 3.77 -3.37
CA LEU A 31 -11.55 4.72 -3.38
C LEU A 31 -11.80 5.33 -4.77
N GLN A 32 -10.75 5.52 -5.58
CA GLN A 32 -10.88 6.00 -6.95
C GLN A 32 -11.45 4.94 -7.89
N ALA A 33 -11.05 3.67 -7.72
CA ALA A 33 -11.56 2.55 -8.49
C ALA A 33 -13.02 2.23 -8.13
N ARG A 34 -13.44 2.51 -6.89
CA ARG A 34 -14.75 2.11 -6.33
C ARG A 34 -14.99 0.60 -6.50
N SER A 35 -13.92 -0.15 -6.33
CA SER A 35 -13.87 -1.58 -6.60
C SER A 35 -12.87 -2.25 -5.68
N ALA A 36 -13.14 -3.52 -5.36
CA ALA A 36 -12.23 -4.39 -4.64
C ALA A 36 -11.34 -5.22 -5.58
N ARG A 37 -11.56 -5.14 -6.91
CA ARG A 37 -10.76 -5.91 -7.88
C ARG A 37 -9.38 -5.30 -8.02
N TRP A 38 -8.35 -6.12 -7.80
CA TRP A 38 -6.96 -5.68 -7.86
C TRP A 38 -6.59 -4.98 -9.17
N THR A 39 -6.99 -5.56 -10.31
CA THR A 39 -6.69 -5.00 -11.64
C THR A 39 -7.25 -3.58 -11.81
N GLU A 40 -8.44 -3.32 -11.27
CA GLU A 40 -9.08 -2.01 -11.32
C GLU A 40 -8.42 -1.00 -10.35
N ILE A 41 -7.91 -1.48 -9.21
CA ILE A 41 -7.15 -0.68 -8.24
C ILE A 41 -5.78 -0.32 -8.81
N ALA A 42 -5.03 -1.32 -9.32
CA ALA A 42 -3.71 -1.15 -9.90
C ALA A 42 -3.73 -0.18 -11.08
N ALA A 43 -4.79 -0.19 -11.88
CA ALA A 43 -5.00 0.79 -12.96
C ALA A 43 -5.15 2.25 -12.48
N LYS A 44 -5.38 2.49 -11.19
CA LYS A 44 -5.42 3.84 -10.57
C LYS A 44 -4.15 4.19 -9.80
N MET A 45 -3.20 3.26 -9.66
CA MET A 45 -1.91 3.47 -9.02
C MET A 45 -0.88 4.00 -10.03
N ARG A 46 0.20 4.59 -9.54
CA ARG A 46 1.30 5.03 -10.41
C ARG A 46 2.24 3.86 -10.73
N GLY A 47 2.56 3.68 -12.01
CA GLY A 47 3.54 2.69 -12.47
C GLY A 47 2.88 1.44 -13.06
N SER A 48 3.63 0.34 -13.11
CA SER A 48 3.14 -0.94 -13.59
C SER A 48 2.39 -1.71 -12.49
N GLU A 49 1.56 -2.66 -12.89
CA GLU A 49 0.88 -3.56 -11.94
C GLU A 49 1.87 -4.31 -11.04
N ALA A 50 3.04 -4.69 -11.58
CA ALA A 50 4.11 -5.31 -10.80
C ALA A 50 4.66 -4.38 -9.71
N ALA A 51 4.81 -3.08 -10.01
CA ALA A 51 5.23 -2.10 -9.01
C ALA A 51 4.14 -1.86 -7.95
N ALA A 52 2.87 -1.85 -8.35
CA ALA A 52 1.74 -1.79 -7.43
C ALA A 52 1.68 -3.02 -6.51
N TYR A 53 1.96 -4.21 -7.05
CA TYR A 53 2.00 -5.45 -6.28
C TYR A 53 3.16 -5.45 -5.28
N ALA A 54 4.33 -4.97 -5.69
CA ALA A 54 5.48 -4.81 -4.79
C ALA A 54 5.13 -3.95 -3.57
N ILE A 55 4.34 -2.89 -3.72
CA ILE A 55 3.90 -2.04 -2.60
C ILE A 55 3.10 -2.83 -1.56
N LEU A 56 2.23 -3.76 -1.99
CA LEU A 56 1.48 -4.63 -1.07
C LEU A 56 2.37 -5.64 -0.36
N THR A 57 3.40 -6.14 -1.04
CA THR A 57 4.23 -7.26 -0.54
C THR A 57 5.53 -6.82 0.14
N THR A 58 5.90 -5.54 0.07
CA THR A 58 7.16 -5.01 0.63
C THR A 58 7.01 -4.32 1.99
N SER A 59 5.95 -4.61 2.75
CA SER A 59 6.09 -4.51 4.22
C SER A 59 7.13 -5.53 4.67
N PRO A 60 8.04 -5.22 5.63
CA PRO A 60 8.81 -6.29 6.25
C PRO A 60 7.81 -7.31 6.79
N PRO A 61 8.16 -8.60 6.70
CA PRO A 61 7.23 -9.64 7.05
C PRO A 61 6.82 -9.48 8.51
N CYS A 62 5.56 -9.10 8.74
CA CYS A 62 4.87 -9.42 9.97
C CYS A 62 4.81 -10.96 10.05
N GLY A 63 5.87 -11.59 10.56
CA GLY A 63 5.88 -13.00 10.94
C GLY A 63 6.36 -14.02 9.91
N ILE A 64 7.52 -13.80 9.25
CA ILE A 64 8.28 -14.93 8.71
C ILE A 64 9.42 -15.25 9.70
N TYR A 65 9.07 -16.02 10.73
CA TYR A 65 10.02 -16.92 11.38
C TYR A 65 10.36 -18.01 10.36
N ILE A 66 11.29 -17.77 9.44
CA ILE A 66 12.11 -18.88 8.94
C ILE A 66 13.21 -19.00 9.97
N ALA A 67 13.03 -19.96 10.86
CA ALA A 67 14.08 -20.44 11.74
C ALA A 67 15.31 -20.73 10.87
N ALA A 68 16.38 -19.98 11.12
CA ALA A 68 17.71 -20.40 10.71
C ALA A 68 18.02 -21.70 11.46
N GLY A 69 18.05 -22.80 10.71
CA GLY A 69 18.71 -24.05 11.06
C GLY A 69 19.94 -24.21 10.18
#